data_AF-A0A510HHH6-F1
#
_entry.id   AF-A0A510HHH6-F1
#
_cell.length_a   1.000
_cell.length_b   1.000
_cell.length_c   1.000
_cell.angle_alpha   90.00
_cell.angle_beta   90.00
_cell.angle_gamma   90.00
#
_symmetry.space_group_name_H-M   'P 1'
#
loop_
_entity.id
_entity.type
_entity.pdbx_description
1 polymer ?
#
loop_
_entity_poly.entity_id
_entity_poly.type
_entity_poly.pdbx_seq_one_letter_code
_entity_poly.pdbx_strand_id
1 'polypeptide(L)'
;MTDSKKTKFAELFEVIKDYAGREYDYQDKALQVIAGAYVFMFEPEEMPDARPVVDEILRQYDYVFTTIERGNLDPLSVEAVVRVARYREEYMEWGIETLCKVLTGLFRRSRTDETYTDYVEDTRVVIRGLEDIVAGSVLEEIVENAEGGGKKP
;
A
#
# COMPACT_ATOMS: atom_id res chain seq x y z
N MET A 1 -8.65 -0.18 -36.26
CA MET A 1 -8.01 -1.25 -35.49
C MET A 1 -6.85 -0.60 -34.75
N THR A 2 -7.10 -0.16 -33.52
CA THR A 2 -6.07 0.37 -32.62
C THR A 2 -5.61 -0.78 -31.76
N ASP A 3 -4.51 -1.42 -32.16
CA ASP A 3 -3.72 -2.24 -31.24
C ASP A 3 -3.31 -1.31 -30.10
N SER A 4 -4.03 -1.42 -28.99
CA SER A 4 -3.68 -0.79 -27.73
C SER A 4 -2.28 -1.32 -27.37
N LYS A 5 -1.28 -0.44 -27.38
CA LYS A 5 0.03 -0.74 -26.80
C LYS A 5 -0.20 -1.10 -25.34
N LYS A 6 -0.36 -2.39 -25.04
CA LYS A 6 -0.23 -2.87 -23.67
C LYS A 6 1.16 -2.47 -23.19
N THR A 7 1.18 -1.61 -22.20
CA THR A 7 2.37 -1.18 -21.49
C THR A 7 2.96 -2.39 -20.78
N LYS A 8 4.30 -2.45 -20.63
CA LYS A 8 4.96 -3.63 -20.04
C LYS A 8 4.49 -3.86 -18.60
N PHE A 9 4.15 -2.79 -17.89
CA PHE A 9 3.61 -2.89 -16.55
C PHE A 9 2.19 -3.47 -16.51
N ALA A 10 1.35 -3.20 -17.52
CA ALA A 10 0.01 -3.80 -17.58
C ALA A 10 0.07 -5.34 -17.71
N GLU A 11 1.05 -5.87 -18.42
CA GLU A 11 1.27 -7.34 -18.50
C GLU A 11 1.76 -7.91 -17.17
N LEU A 12 2.71 -7.23 -16.50
CA LEU A 12 3.15 -7.60 -15.16
C LEU A 12 1.98 -7.56 -14.16
N PHE A 13 1.11 -6.57 -14.27
CA PHE A 13 -0.03 -6.40 -13.38
C PHE A 13 -1.04 -7.54 -13.48
N GLU A 14 -1.23 -8.14 -14.67
CA GLU A 14 -2.03 -9.36 -14.79
C GLU A 14 -1.43 -10.54 -14.01
N VAL A 15 -0.09 -10.65 -13.98
CA VAL A 15 0.60 -11.68 -13.17
C VAL A 15 0.42 -11.40 -11.67
N ILE A 16 0.53 -10.14 -11.25
CA ILE A 16 0.32 -9.73 -9.85
C ILE A 16 -1.11 -10.09 -9.40
N LYS A 17 -2.13 -9.84 -10.23
CA LYS A 17 -3.52 -10.22 -9.95
C LYS A 17 -3.70 -11.73 -9.80
N ASP A 18 -3.08 -12.52 -10.68
CA ASP A 18 -3.09 -13.98 -10.59
C ASP A 18 -2.40 -14.47 -9.30
N TYR A 19 -1.34 -13.80 -8.86
CA TYR A 19 -0.62 -14.15 -7.63
C TYR A 19 -1.43 -13.83 -6.36
N ALA A 20 -2.20 -12.74 -6.36
CA ALA A 20 -3.05 -12.34 -5.24
C ALA A 20 -4.12 -13.39 -4.88
N GLY A 21 -4.61 -14.12 -5.89
CA GLY A 21 -5.61 -15.18 -5.71
C GLY A 21 -5.07 -16.54 -5.27
N ARG A 22 -3.77 -16.65 -4.96
CA ARG A 22 -3.09 -17.91 -4.63
C ARG A 22 -2.68 -17.98 -3.16
N GLU A 23 -1.81 -18.91 -2.83
CA GLU A 23 -1.29 -19.14 -1.49
C GLU A 23 -0.31 -18.03 -1.05
N TYR A 24 -0.03 -17.99 0.25
CA TYR A 24 0.78 -16.98 0.93
C TYR A 24 2.03 -16.54 0.15
N ASP A 25 2.87 -17.48 -0.33
CA ASP A 25 4.13 -17.15 -1.01
C ASP A 25 3.95 -16.34 -2.29
N TYR A 26 2.81 -16.50 -2.98
CA TYR A 26 2.49 -15.72 -4.16
C TYR A 26 1.94 -14.34 -3.78
N GLN A 27 1.14 -14.28 -2.71
CA GLN A 27 0.58 -13.05 -2.18
C GLN A 27 1.66 -12.13 -1.61
N ASP A 28 2.62 -12.69 -0.88
CA ASP A 28 3.82 -11.99 -0.41
C ASP A 28 4.60 -11.37 -1.57
N LYS A 29 4.86 -12.16 -2.63
CA LYS A 29 5.50 -11.65 -3.86
C LYS A 29 4.67 -10.56 -4.54
N ALA A 30 3.35 -10.69 -4.56
CA ALA A 30 2.48 -9.67 -5.13
C ALA A 30 2.61 -8.35 -4.35
N LEU A 31 2.59 -8.39 -3.02
CA LEU A 31 2.79 -7.23 -2.16
C LEU A 31 4.20 -6.64 -2.34
N GLN A 32 5.24 -7.46 -2.42
CA GLN A 32 6.61 -7.02 -2.67
C GLN A 32 6.76 -6.30 -4.01
N VAL A 33 6.17 -6.85 -5.08
CA VAL A 33 6.22 -6.23 -6.41
C VAL A 33 5.43 -4.92 -6.43
N ILE A 34 4.25 -4.87 -5.80
CA ILE A 34 3.48 -3.62 -5.66
C ILE A 34 4.30 -2.58 -4.88
N ALA A 35 4.84 -2.95 -3.72
CA ALA A 35 5.66 -2.06 -2.91
C ALA A 35 6.87 -1.51 -3.68
N GLY A 36 7.50 -2.32 -4.54
CA GLY A 36 8.65 -1.93 -5.37
C GLY A 36 8.31 -1.16 -6.65
N ALA A 37 7.16 -1.44 -7.26
CA ALA A 37 6.75 -0.81 -8.51
C ALA A 37 6.23 0.62 -8.33
N TYR A 38 5.57 0.89 -7.20
CA TYR A 38 5.00 2.21 -6.89
C TYR A 38 6.01 3.13 -6.17
N VAL A 39 7.33 2.85 -6.24
CA VAL A 39 8.37 3.60 -5.52
C VAL A 39 8.70 4.96 -6.16
N PHE A 40 8.52 5.15 -7.47
CA PHE A 40 8.85 6.43 -8.13
C PHE A 40 8.03 6.72 -9.40
N MET A 41 7.55 7.97 -9.51
CA MET A 41 6.77 8.59 -10.61
C MET A 41 7.57 8.82 -11.92
N PHE A 42 8.62 8.03 -12.20
CA PHE A 42 9.41 8.22 -13.42
C PHE A 42 9.01 7.29 -14.56
N GLU A 43 8.06 6.38 -14.36
CA GLU A 43 7.48 5.67 -15.50
C GLU A 43 6.56 6.63 -16.29
N PRO A 44 6.79 6.79 -17.60
CA PRO A 44 5.89 7.58 -18.46
C PRO A 44 4.54 6.88 -18.67
N GLU A 45 4.35 5.69 -18.10
CA GLU A 45 3.19 4.83 -18.26
C GLU A 45 2.29 4.93 -17.03
N GLU A 46 0.98 5.05 -17.27
CA GLU A 46 -0.02 5.07 -16.21
C GLU A 46 -0.07 3.69 -15.52
N MET A 47 0.14 3.68 -14.21
CA MET A 47 0.09 2.45 -13.41
C MET A 47 -1.38 2.02 -13.23
N PRO A 48 -1.72 0.74 -13.39
CA PRO A 48 -3.01 0.18 -13.03
C PRO A 48 -3.40 0.48 -11.58
N ASP A 49 -4.68 0.36 -11.27
CA ASP A 49 -5.17 0.49 -9.90
C ASP A 49 -4.90 -0.80 -9.10
N ALA A 50 -3.91 -0.77 -8.21
CA ALA A 50 -3.53 -1.89 -7.34
C ALA A 50 -4.41 -2.03 -6.08
N ARG A 51 -5.27 -1.05 -5.76
CA ARG A 51 -6.07 -1.06 -4.51
C ARG A 51 -6.89 -2.34 -4.35
N PRO A 52 -7.63 -2.84 -5.39
CA PRO A 52 -8.42 -4.06 -5.25
C PRO A 52 -7.57 -5.30 -5.00
N VAL A 53 -6.33 -5.32 -5.51
CA VAL A 53 -5.41 -6.45 -5.35
C VAL A 53 -4.86 -6.50 -3.93
N VAL A 54 -4.45 -5.34 -3.39
CA VAL A 54 -3.99 -5.22 -2.01
C VAL A 54 -5.12 -5.57 -1.05
N ASP A 55 -6.32 -5.03 -1.26
CA ASP A 55 -7.49 -5.34 -0.42
C ASP A 55 -7.85 -6.82 -0.44
N GLU A 56 -7.83 -7.46 -1.61
CA GLU A 56 -8.15 -8.89 -1.70
C GLU A 56 -7.14 -9.76 -0.95
N ILE A 57 -5.85 -9.41 -0.98
CA ILE A 57 -4.83 -10.10 -0.18
C ILE A 57 -5.09 -9.85 1.31
N LEU A 58 -5.12 -8.59 1.75
CA LEU A 58 -5.21 -8.25 3.17
C LEU A 58 -6.49 -8.77 3.83
N ARG A 59 -7.63 -8.74 3.11
CA ARG A 59 -8.91 -9.23 3.61
C ARG A 59 -8.90 -10.72 3.95
N GLN A 60 -8.09 -11.52 3.27
CA GLN A 60 -7.95 -12.96 3.57
C GLN A 60 -7.31 -13.21 4.95
N TYR A 61 -6.62 -12.20 5.51
CA TYR A 61 -5.90 -12.28 6.78
C TYR A 61 -6.47 -11.32 7.85
N ASP A 62 -7.75 -10.93 7.76
CA ASP A 62 -8.37 -9.89 8.62
C ASP A 62 -7.49 -8.62 8.74
N TYR A 63 -6.86 -8.23 7.62
CA TYR A 63 -5.94 -7.10 7.50
C TYR A 63 -4.64 -7.19 8.31
N VAL A 64 -4.26 -8.38 8.80
CA VAL A 64 -2.97 -8.62 9.46
C VAL A 64 -2.20 -9.69 8.67
N PHE A 65 -1.50 -9.26 7.62
CA PHE A 65 -0.61 -10.13 6.85
C PHE A 65 0.71 -10.29 7.61
N THR A 66 1.07 -11.51 8.01
CA THR A 66 2.20 -11.77 8.92
C THR A 66 3.32 -12.52 8.24
N THR A 67 4.57 -12.25 8.60
CA THR A 67 5.70 -13.06 8.18
C THR A 67 5.55 -14.51 8.65
N ILE A 68 5.86 -15.49 7.78
CA ILE A 68 5.83 -16.92 8.17
C ILE A 68 6.81 -17.23 9.30
N GLU A 69 7.99 -16.60 9.30
CA GLU A 69 9.06 -16.97 10.23
C GLU A 69 8.83 -16.51 11.66
N ARG A 70 8.31 -15.28 11.84
CA ARG A 70 8.17 -14.65 13.17
C ARG A 70 6.72 -14.44 13.56
N GLY A 71 5.79 -14.50 12.61
CA GLY A 71 4.38 -14.25 12.87
C GLY A 71 4.06 -12.79 13.19
N ASN A 72 5.03 -11.87 13.12
CA ASN A 72 4.80 -10.43 13.23
C ASN A 72 4.25 -9.88 11.92
N LEU A 73 3.66 -8.68 11.94
CA LEU A 73 3.18 -7.99 10.74
C LEU A 73 4.29 -7.90 9.69
N ASP A 74 3.95 -8.23 8.44
CA ASP A 74 4.87 -8.05 7.34
C ASP A 74 4.97 -6.56 6.99
N PRO A 75 6.16 -5.93 7.09
CA PRO A 75 6.32 -4.53 6.75
C PRO A 75 6.03 -4.25 5.26
N LEU A 76 6.19 -5.21 4.36
CA LEU A 76 5.90 -5.04 2.94
C LEU A 76 4.40 -4.92 2.68
N SER A 77 3.56 -5.51 3.51
CA SER A 77 2.11 -5.36 3.39
C SER A 77 1.68 -3.92 3.69
N VAL A 78 2.33 -3.27 4.67
CA VAL A 78 2.12 -1.85 4.99
C VAL A 78 2.71 -0.97 3.89
N GLU A 79 3.93 -1.25 3.46
CA GLU A 79 4.62 -0.48 2.41
C GLU A 79 3.82 -0.49 1.10
N ALA A 80 3.25 -1.62 0.69
CA ALA A 80 2.40 -1.72 -0.50
C ALA A 80 1.20 -0.75 -0.42
N VAL A 81 0.53 -0.68 0.74
CA VAL A 81 -0.58 0.26 0.96
C VAL A 81 -0.10 1.71 0.84
N VAL A 82 1.00 2.05 1.52
CA VAL A 82 1.58 3.41 1.51
C VAL A 82 1.94 3.84 0.09
N ARG A 83 2.59 2.96 -0.68
CA ARG A 83 3.05 3.26 -2.04
C ARG A 83 1.89 3.47 -3.01
N VAL A 84 0.87 2.63 -2.93
CA VAL A 84 -0.34 2.79 -3.75
C VAL A 84 -1.10 4.05 -3.33
N ALA A 85 -1.26 4.30 -2.04
CA ALA A 85 -1.98 5.48 -1.54
C ALA A 85 -1.32 6.80 -1.95
N ARG A 86 0.00 6.83 -2.08
CA ARG A 86 0.77 8.00 -2.52
C ARG A 86 0.89 8.14 -4.03
N TYR A 87 0.38 7.18 -4.81
CA TYR A 87 0.49 7.24 -6.26
C TYR A 87 -0.43 8.31 -6.87
N ARG A 88 -1.61 8.49 -6.28
CA ARG A 88 -2.58 9.54 -6.64
C ARG A 88 -3.26 10.04 -5.39
N GLU A 89 -3.56 11.33 -5.35
CA GLU A 89 -4.28 11.96 -4.23
C GLU A 89 -5.61 11.24 -3.94
N GLU A 90 -6.35 10.83 -4.97
CA GLU A 90 -7.61 10.07 -4.86
C GLU A 90 -7.46 8.69 -4.17
N TYR A 91 -6.24 8.17 -4.01
CA TYR A 91 -5.96 6.90 -3.33
C TYR A 91 -5.60 7.09 -1.86
N MET A 92 -5.40 8.32 -1.41
CA MET A 92 -5.00 8.64 -0.04
C MET A 92 -6.02 8.14 0.99
N GLU A 93 -7.31 8.44 0.79
CA GLU A 93 -8.38 8.03 1.71
C GLU A 93 -8.42 6.51 1.87
N TRP A 94 -8.33 5.78 0.76
CA TRP A 94 -8.23 4.32 0.76
C TRP A 94 -7.04 3.83 1.58
N GLY A 95 -5.86 4.45 1.42
CA GLY A 95 -4.66 4.07 2.17
C GLY A 95 -4.82 4.24 3.67
N ILE A 96 -5.36 5.39 4.09
CA ILE A 96 -5.64 5.69 5.50
C ILE A 96 -6.63 4.69 6.09
N GLU A 97 -7.75 4.44 5.39
CA GLU A 97 -8.76 3.48 5.82
C GLU A 97 -8.18 2.07 5.95
N THR A 98 -7.39 1.63 4.98
CA THR A 98 -6.78 0.30 4.98
C THR A 98 -5.78 0.15 6.14
N LEU A 99 -4.92 1.14 6.39
CA LEU A 99 -4.02 1.10 7.56
C LEU A 99 -4.78 1.16 8.90
N CYS A 100 -5.93 1.84 8.97
CA CYS A 100 -6.79 1.80 10.17
C CYS A 100 -7.39 0.41 10.41
N LYS A 101 -7.73 -0.33 9.34
CA LYS A 101 -8.15 -1.73 9.45
C LYS A 101 -7.01 -2.62 9.93
N VAL A 102 -5.78 -2.41 9.45
CA VAL A 102 -4.58 -3.11 9.97
C VAL A 102 -4.43 -2.85 11.47
N LEU A 103 -4.47 -1.60 11.94
CA LEU A 103 -4.41 -1.28 13.38
C LEU A 103 -5.49 -1.99 14.20
N THR A 104 -6.72 -2.03 13.65
CA THR A 104 -7.84 -2.73 14.28
C THR A 104 -7.57 -4.23 14.38
N GLY A 105 -7.04 -4.84 13.32
CA GLY A 105 -6.65 -6.25 13.29
C GLY A 105 -5.54 -6.56 14.29
N LEU A 106 -4.48 -5.74 14.36
CA LEU A 106 -3.41 -5.88 15.35
C LEU A 106 -3.94 -5.79 16.77
N PHE A 107 -4.86 -4.85 17.04
CA PHE A 107 -5.49 -4.70 18.34
C PHE A 107 -6.35 -5.91 18.72
N ARG A 108 -7.13 -6.45 17.78
CA ARG A 108 -7.89 -7.70 18.04
C ARG A 108 -6.93 -8.84 18.38
N ARG A 109 -5.89 -9.03 17.56
CA ARG A 109 -4.91 -10.09 17.75
C ARG A 109 -4.21 -10.00 19.11
N SER A 110 -3.82 -8.81 19.57
CA SER A 110 -3.19 -8.64 20.89
C SER A 110 -4.11 -8.94 22.07
N ARG A 111 -5.41 -9.05 21.85
CA ARG A 111 -6.41 -9.42 22.87
C ARG A 111 -6.76 -10.91 22.84
N THR A 112 -6.50 -11.60 21.74
CA THR A 112 -6.91 -12.99 21.52
C THR A 112 -5.75 -13.98 21.43
N ASP A 113 -4.56 -13.52 21.08
CA ASP A 113 -3.35 -14.33 20.93
C ASP A 113 -2.35 -13.96 22.03
N GLU A 114 -2.25 -14.81 23.06
CA GLU A 114 -1.33 -14.60 24.19
C GLU A 114 0.15 -14.75 23.79
N THR A 115 0.44 -15.33 22.63
CA THR A 115 1.80 -15.52 22.12
C THR A 115 2.29 -14.32 21.29
N TYR A 116 1.38 -13.42 20.92
CA TYR A 116 1.70 -12.25 20.12
C TYR A 116 2.29 -11.14 21.00
N THR A 117 3.61 -10.93 20.85
CA THR A 117 4.38 -9.99 21.69
C THR A 117 4.81 -8.72 20.96
N ASP A 118 4.76 -8.71 19.63
CA ASP A 118 5.25 -7.61 18.78
C ASP A 118 4.22 -6.50 18.54
N TYR A 119 3.14 -6.43 19.34
CA TYR A 119 2.04 -5.49 19.12
C TYR A 119 2.49 -4.02 19.02
N VAL A 120 3.45 -3.60 19.85
CA VAL A 120 3.93 -2.22 19.88
C VAL A 120 4.76 -1.91 18.63
N GLU A 121 5.66 -2.83 18.26
CA GLU A 121 6.51 -2.76 17.08
C GLU A 121 5.69 -2.74 15.80
N ASP A 122 4.74 -3.68 15.65
CA ASP A 122 3.88 -3.78 14.48
C ASP A 122 2.96 -2.55 14.36
N THR A 123 2.40 -2.06 15.48
CA THR A 123 1.62 -0.81 15.51
C THR A 123 2.47 0.38 15.05
N ARG A 124 3.75 0.44 15.46
CA ARG A 124 4.66 1.51 15.06
C ARG A 124 4.93 1.51 13.56
N VAL A 125 5.02 0.34 12.93
CA VAL A 125 5.16 0.23 11.46
C VAL A 125 3.96 0.86 10.77
N VAL A 126 2.75 0.54 11.22
CA VAL A 126 1.52 1.09 10.62
C VAL A 126 1.38 2.60 10.85
N ILE A 127 1.71 3.11 12.05
CA ILE A 127 1.68 4.54 12.34
C ILE A 127 2.64 5.31 11.43
N ARG A 128 3.85 4.78 11.20
CA ARG A 128 4.79 5.40 10.25
C ARG A 128 4.24 5.41 8.82
N GLY A 129 3.57 4.34 8.40
CA GLY A 129 2.90 4.32 7.10
C GLY A 129 1.82 5.41 6.98
N LEU A 130 1.03 5.63 8.04
CA LEU A 130 0.05 6.72 8.08
C LEU A 130 0.72 8.11 8.01
N GLU A 131 1.81 8.31 8.77
CA GLU A 131 2.61 9.54 8.72
C GLU A 131 3.15 9.80 7.30
N ASP A 132 3.64 8.76 6.62
CA ASP A 132 4.18 8.86 5.26
C ASP A 132 3.12 9.22 4.21
N ILE A 133 1.89 8.69 4.35
CA ILE A 133 0.77 9.04 3.48
C ILE A 133 0.40 10.51 3.66
N VAL A 134 0.25 10.96 4.91
CA VAL A 134 -0.20 12.33 5.23
C VAL A 134 0.90 13.38 4.98
N ALA A 135 2.16 13.06 5.22
CA ALA A 135 3.26 13.99 4.92
C ALA A 135 3.42 14.25 3.41
N GLY A 136 3.05 13.27 2.57
CA GLY A 136 3.00 13.44 1.12
C GLY A 136 2.05 14.55 0.69
N SER A 137 0.81 14.56 1.21
CA SER A 137 -0.20 15.55 0.83
C SER A 137 0.12 16.96 1.31
N VAL A 138 0.70 17.10 2.51
CA VAL A 138 1.13 18.41 3.03
C VAL A 138 2.20 19.06 2.15
N LEU A 139 3.13 18.27 1.58
CA LEU A 139 4.14 18.79 0.68
C LEU A 139 3.56 19.24 -0.66
N GLU A 140 2.59 18.51 -1.21
CA GLU A 140 1.88 18.88 -2.45
C GLU A 140 1.11 20.19 -2.26
N GLU A 141 0.35 20.34 -1.15
CA GLU A 141 -0.36 21.58 -0.83
C GLU A 141 0.59 22.80 -0.71
N ILE A 142 1.79 22.62 -0.13
CA ILE A 142 2.77 23.72 -0.01
C ILE A 142 3.29 24.13 -1.38
N VAL A 143 3.57 23.17 -2.27
CA VAL A 143 4.06 23.44 -3.64
C VAL A 143 2.98 24.14 -4.47
N GLU A 144 1.74 23.64 -4.46
CA GLU A 144 0.62 24.26 -5.18
C GLU A 144 0.35 25.70 -4.72
N ASN A 145 0.41 25.95 -3.41
CA ASN A 145 0.26 27.29 -2.85
C ASN A 145 1.43 28.23 -3.21
N ALA A 146 2.66 27.69 -3.34
CA ALA A 146 3.83 28.47 -3.75
C ALA A 146 3.78 28.86 -5.24
N GLU A 147 3.28 27.97 -6.11
CA GLU A 147 3.15 28.22 -7.54
C GLU A 147 1.95 29.12 -7.90
N GLY A 148 0.84 29.02 -7.14
CA GLY A 148 -0.33 29.89 -7.27
C GLY A 148 -0.14 31.34 -6.78
N GLY A 149 0.87 31.60 -5.94
CA GLY A 149 1.17 32.91 -5.37
C GLY A 149 1.97 33.87 -6.27
N GLY A 150 2.49 33.38 -7.41
CA GLY A 150 3.38 34.14 -8.30
C GLY A 150 2.72 35.18 -9.23
N LYS A 151 1.41 35.41 -9.12
CA LYS A 151 0.71 36.44 -9.91
C LYS A 151 0.22 37.60 -9.05
N LYS A 152 1.03 38.66 -8.97
CA LYS A 152 0.61 40.08 -9.07
C LYS A 152 1.79 41.06 -8.88
N PRO A 153 1.71 42.30 -9.40
CA PRO A 153 0.90 42.83 -10.50
C PRO A 153 1.70 43.08 -11.79
#